data_AF-T1B0G3-F1
#
_entry.id   AF-T1B0G3-F1
#
_cell.length_a   1.000
_cell.length_b   1.000
_cell.length_c   1.000
_cell.angle_alpha   90.00
_cell.angle_beta   90.00
_cell.angle_gamma   90.00
#
_symmetry.space_group_name_H-M   'P 1'
#
loop_
_entity.id
_entity.type
_entity.pdbx_description
1 polymer ?
#
loop_
_entity_poly.entity_id
_entity_poly.type
_entity_poly.pdbx_seq_one_letter_code
_entity_poly.pdbx_strand_id
1 'polypeptide(L)'
;MRELVDANPRTKQIFIDEIQKLPELLEVVHLLIEKKTGHQFVLTGSSARKLRRGGVNLLGGRAAERHLHPYMAAELGSDFTLNSALQHGMLPVIWAAHDPNALLSAYNGLYLHEEVQMEGLVRNIGSFARFLEAMSYS
;
A
#
# COMPACT_ATOMS: atom_id res chain seq x y z
N MET A 1 1.50 22.46 -0.46
CA MET A 1 2.72 21.62 -0.54
C MET A 1 3.95 22.40 -0.99
N ARG A 2 3.95 23.03 -2.18
CA ARG A 2 5.10 23.80 -2.66
C ARG A 2 5.61 24.83 -1.64
N GLU A 3 4.71 25.64 -1.09
CA GLU A 3 5.07 26.65 -0.08
C GLU A 3 5.71 26.03 1.17
N LEU A 4 5.26 24.85 1.60
CA LEU A 4 5.85 24.13 2.73
C LEU A 4 7.28 23.68 2.43
N VAL A 5 7.54 23.21 1.20
CA VAL A 5 8.88 22.80 0.76
C VAL A 5 9.80 24.01 0.65
N ASP A 6 9.33 25.08 0.00
CA ASP A 6 10.09 26.32 -0.17
C ASP A 6 10.40 26.98 1.19
N ALA A 7 9.50 26.88 2.18
CA ALA A 7 9.72 27.38 3.54
C ALA A 7 10.68 26.51 4.38
N ASN A 8 10.99 25.28 3.96
CA ASN A 8 11.81 24.34 4.72
C ASN A 8 13.02 23.82 3.91
N PRO A 9 13.92 24.70 3.42
CA PRO A 9 15.01 24.33 2.49
C PRO A 9 16.08 23.39 3.08
N ARG A 10 16.10 23.25 4.41
CA ARG A 10 17.03 22.33 5.10
C ARG A 10 16.52 20.89 5.12
N THR A 11 15.21 20.68 4.96
CA THR A 11 14.64 19.34 4.90
C THR A 11 15.06 18.69 3.60
N LYS A 12 15.75 17.55 3.66
CA LYS A 12 16.24 16.87 2.44
C LYS A 12 15.31 15.78 1.95
N GLN A 13 14.49 15.20 2.81
CA GLN A 13 13.59 14.10 2.49
C GLN A 13 12.15 14.48 2.80
N ILE A 14 11.25 14.20 1.86
CA ILE A 14 9.83 14.46 1.98
C ILE A 14 9.10 13.14 1.73
N PHE A 15 8.41 12.65 2.76
CA PHE A 15 7.59 11.45 2.69
C PHE A 15 6.14 11.85 2.44
N ILE A 16 5.53 11.22 1.44
CA ILE A 16 4.10 11.37 1.15
C ILE A 16 3.50 9.98 1.19
N ASP A 17 2.68 9.75 2.21
CA ASP A 17 2.05 8.46 2.44
C ASP A 17 0.76 8.33 1.65
N GLU A 18 0.49 7.14 1.10
CA GLU A 18 -0.73 6.82 0.37
C GLU A 18 -1.08 7.82 -0.75
N ILE A 19 -0.12 8.09 -1.64
CA ILE A 19 -0.23 9.08 -2.72
C ILE A 19 -1.46 8.86 -3.64
N GLN A 20 -1.97 7.62 -3.71
CA GLN A 20 -3.19 7.29 -4.44
C GLN A 20 -4.46 7.94 -3.87
N LYS A 21 -4.45 8.42 -2.62
CA LYS A 21 -5.57 9.18 -2.04
C LYS A 21 -5.69 10.59 -2.61
N LEU A 22 -4.57 11.19 -3.04
CA LEU A 22 -4.55 12.49 -3.70
C LEU A 22 -3.54 12.52 -4.87
N PRO A 23 -3.88 11.87 -6.01
CA PRO A 23 -2.95 11.70 -7.12
C PRO A 23 -2.47 13.01 -7.75
N GLU A 24 -3.25 14.09 -7.64
CA GLU A 24 -2.89 15.44 -8.13
C GLU A 24 -1.59 15.98 -7.52
N LEU A 25 -1.18 15.49 -6.34
CA LEU A 25 0.11 15.84 -5.74
C LEU A 25 1.31 15.39 -6.58
N LEU A 26 1.15 14.39 -7.46
CA LEU A 26 2.24 13.93 -8.34
C LEU A 26 2.72 15.04 -9.28
N GLU A 27 1.83 15.91 -9.76
CA GLU A 27 2.21 17.07 -10.58
C GLU A 27 3.05 18.09 -9.80
N VAL A 28 2.72 18.31 -8.52
CA VAL A 28 3.49 19.21 -7.65
C VAL A 28 4.86 18.62 -7.34
N VAL A 29 4.93 17.32 -7.05
CA VAL A 29 6.20 16.60 -6.85
C VAL A 29 7.07 16.68 -8.10
N HIS A 30 6.47 16.46 -9.27
CA HIS A 30 7.17 16.56 -10.55
C HIS A 30 7.80 17.94 -10.74
N LEU A 31 7.03 19.02 -10.54
CA LEU A 31 7.51 20.40 -10.62
C LEU A 31 8.69 20.65 -9.66
N LEU A 32 8.62 20.14 -8.43
CA LEU A 32 9.66 20.32 -7.41
C LEU A 32 10.96 19.55 -7.74
N ILE A 33 10.84 18.38 -8.36
CA ILE A 33 11.97 17.61 -8.89
C ILE A 33 12.64 18.38 -10.05
N GLU A 34 11.85 18.91 -10.99
CA GLU A 34 12.39 19.65 -12.15
C GLU A 34 13.13 20.93 -11.75
N LYS A 35 12.69 21.60 -10.69
CA LYS A 35 13.38 22.76 -10.12
C LYS A 35 14.74 22.43 -9.47
N LYS A 36 15.13 21.15 -9.41
CA LYS A 36 16.40 20.68 -8.82
C LYS A 36 16.64 21.24 -7.42
N THR A 37 15.58 21.30 -6.62
CA THR A 37 15.61 21.86 -5.26
C THR A 37 16.49 21.05 -4.29
N GLY A 38 16.95 19.86 -4.70
CA GLY A 38 17.79 18.97 -3.90
C GLY A 38 17.03 18.15 -2.87
N HIS A 39 15.70 18.14 -2.94
CA HIS A 39 14.83 17.30 -2.12
C HIS A 39 14.68 15.90 -2.75
N GLN A 40 14.70 14.87 -1.90
CA GLN A 40 14.31 13.52 -2.23
C GLN A 40 12.85 13.30 -1.81
N PHE A 41 12.02 12.87 -2.75
CA PHE A 41 10.63 12.50 -2.47
C PHE A 41 10.52 10.99 -2.33
N VAL A 42 9.87 10.55 -1.26
CA VAL A 42 9.51 9.15 -1.03
C VAL A 42 7.99 9.07 -0.99
N LEU A 43 7.44 8.35 -1.95
CA LEU A 43 5.99 8.20 -2.12
C LEU A 43 5.64 6.75 -1.81
N THR A 44 4.68 6.52 -0.92
CA THR A 44 4.13 5.19 -0.67
C THR A 44 2.72 5.11 -1.27
N GLY A 45 2.24 3.89 -1.44
CA GLY A 45 0.86 3.64 -1.78
C GLY A 45 0.57 2.16 -1.76
N SER A 46 -0.49 1.76 -1.06
CA SER A 46 -0.92 0.37 -1.00
C SER A 46 -1.43 -0.17 -2.35
N SER A 47 -1.97 0.71 -3.22
CA SER A 47 -2.45 0.32 -4.56
C SER A 47 -1.94 1.25 -5.67
N ALA A 48 -0.82 0.85 -6.30
CA ALA A 48 -0.29 1.48 -7.51
C ALA A 48 -1.25 1.40 -8.71
N ARG A 49 -2.19 0.44 -8.70
CA ARG A 49 -3.19 0.25 -9.77
C ARG A 49 -4.21 1.39 -9.85
N LYS A 50 -4.59 1.99 -8.70
CA LYS A 50 -5.48 3.15 -8.65
C LYS A 50 -4.86 4.36 -9.36
N LEU A 51 -3.56 4.59 -9.15
CA LEU A 51 -2.81 5.66 -9.84
C LEU A 51 -2.75 5.44 -11.35
N ARG A 52 -2.46 4.20 -11.79
CA ARG A 52 -2.39 3.85 -13.22
C ARG A 52 -3.72 4.01 -13.95
N ARG A 53 -4.85 3.65 -13.32
CA ARG A 53 -6.20 3.82 -13.92
C ARG A 53 -6.60 5.28 -14.09
N GLY A 54 -6.12 6.17 -13.21
CA GLY A 54 -6.34 7.61 -13.33
C GLY A 54 -5.57 8.28 -14.48
N GLY A 55 -4.79 7.52 -15.26
CA GLY A 55 -3.96 8.07 -16.34
C GLY A 55 -2.81 8.94 -15.83
N VAL A 56 -2.49 8.87 -14.53
CA VAL A 56 -1.50 9.75 -13.92
C VAL A 56 -0.10 9.30 -14.32
N ASN A 57 0.71 10.26 -14.78
CA ASN A 57 2.12 10.00 -15.05
C ASN A 57 2.84 9.73 -13.72
N LEU A 58 3.23 8.48 -13.48
CA LEU A 58 3.91 8.00 -12.27
C LEU A 58 5.37 8.51 -12.15
N LEU A 59 5.66 9.73 -12.59
CA LEU A 59 7.01 10.30 -12.64
C LEU A 59 7.96 9.40 -13.45
N GLY A 60 7.50 8.90 -14.61
CA GLY A 60 8.26 7.97 -15.45
C GLY A 60 9.69 8.45 -15.73
N GLY A 61 10.68 7.61 -15.41
CA GLY A 61 12.11 7.93 -15.54
C GLY A 61 12.68 8.88 -14.48
N ARG A 62 11.87 9.36 -13.54
CA ARG A 62 12.25 10.30 -12.47
C ARG A 62 12.08 9.70 -11.07
N ALA A 63 11.19 8.72 -10.92
CA ALA A 63 11.02 7.95 -9.69
C ALA A 63 11.46 6.49 -9.90
N ALA A 64 12.08 5.92 -8.88
CA ALA A 64 12.37 4.50 -8.81
C ALA A 64 11.19 3.77 -8.16
N GLU A 65 10.57 2.85 -8.88
CA GLU A 65 9.50 2.00 -8.35
C GLU A 65 10.12 0.86 -7.52
N ARG A 66 9.59 0.63 -6.33
CA ARG A 66 9.97 -0.46 -5.42
C ARG A 66 8.70 -1.04 -4.84
N HIS A 67 8.68 -2.36 -4.70
CA HIS A 67 7.54 -3.09 -4.12
C HIS A 67 7.97 -3.75 -2.83
N LEU A 68 7.14 -3.61 -1.80
CA LEU A 68 7.26 -4.37 -0.56
C LEU A 68 6.30 -5.55 -0.66
N HIS A 69 6.85 -6.75 -0.70
CA HIS A 69 6.08 -7.98 -0.75
C HIS A 69 5.83 -8.52 0.66
N PRO A 70 4.85 -9.43 0.83
CA PRO A 70 4.77 -10.23 2.04
C PRO A 70 6.09 -10.96 2.30
N TYR A 71 6.30 -11.41 3.53
CA TYR A 71 7.52 -12.12 3.89
C TYR A 71 7.75 -13.35 3.01
N MET A 72 9.01 -13.60 2.68
CA MET A 72 9.48 -14.89 2.20
C MET A 72 9.83 -15.78 3.40
N ALA A 73 9.68 -17.10 3.25
CA ALA A 73 10.09 -18.05 4.28
C ALA A 73 11.58 -17.87 4.68
N ALA A 74 12.43 -17.51 3.72
CA ALA A 74 13.84 -17.23 3.94
C ALA A 74 14.10 -15.98 4.80
N GLU A 75 13.20 -14.98 4.78
CA GLU A 75 13.32 -13.77 5.62
C GLU A 75 12.96 -14.05 7.08
N LEU A 76 12.07 -15.02 7.32
CA LEU A 76 11.65 -15.44 8.67
C LEU A 76 12.61 -16.45 9.31
N GLY A 77 13.38 -17.20 8.52
CA GLY A 77 14.41 -18.09 9.03
C GLY A 77 13.87 -19.12 10.03
N SER A 78 14.37 -19.08 11.27
CA SER A 78 13.92 -19.98 12.35
C SER A 78 12.49 -19.74 12.82
N ASP A 79 11.94 -18.56 12.56
CA ASP A 79 10.58 -18.19 12.97
C ASP A 79 9.53 -18.70 11.96
N PHE A 80 9.98 -19.18 10.79
CA PHE A 80 9.09 -19.78 9.82
C PHE A 80 8.61 -21.17 10.26
N THR A 81 7.30 -21.35 10.29
CA THR A 81 6.69 -22.68 10.26
C THR A 81 5.64 -22.75 9.15
N LEU A 82 5.60 -23.90 8.46
CA LEU A 82 4.63 -24.11 7.39
C LEU A 82 3.18 -23.99 7.88
N ASN A 83 2.88 -24.49 9.08
CA ASN A 83 1.54 -24.40 9.66
C ASN A 83 1.10 -22.95 9.88
N SER A 84 1.95 -22.12 10.51
CA SER A 84 1.64 -20.70 10.71
C SER A 84 1.49 -19.95 9.39
N ALA A 85 2.32 -20.25 8.39
CA ALA A 85 2.23 -19.65 7.07
C ALA A 85 0.93 -20.02 6.32
N LEU A 86 0.48 -21.28 6.45
CA LEU A 86 -0.78 -21.74 5.85
C LEU A 86 -2.01 -21.16 6.55
N GLN A 87 -1.95 -20.97 7.87
CA GLN A 87 -3.06 -20.44 8.66
C GLN A 87 -3.18 -18.92 8.57
N HIS A 88 -2.06 -18.21 8.70
CA HIS A 88 -2.05 -16.75 8.85
C HIS A 88 -1.54 -16.01 7.60
N GLY A 89 -1.12 -16.74 6.55
CA GLY A 89 -0.48 -16.15 5.37
C GLY A 89 0.95 -15.69 5.66
N MET A 90 1.45 -14.70 4.91
CA MET A 90 2.82 -14.16 5.03
C MET A 90 2.86 -12.63 5.20
N LEU A 91 1.72 -12.01 5.52
CA LEU A 91 1.61 -10.55 5.63
C LEU A 91 2.32 -10.05 6.91
N PRO A 92 3.26 -9.10 6.83
CA PRO A 92 4.02 -8.65 7.99
C PRO A 92 3.16 -8.17 9.16
N VAL A 93 2.06 -7.46 8.87
CA VAL A 93 1.15 -6.94 9.90
C VAL A 93 0.42 -8.05 10.66
N ILE A 94 0.11 -9.17 9.99
CA ILE A 94 -0.53 -10.33 10.61
C ILE A 94 0.50 -11.12 11.44
N TRP A 95 1.71 -11.29 10.90
CA TRP A 95 2.80 -11.99 11.60
C TRP A 95 3.27 -11.28 12.86
N ALA A 96 3.28 -9.95 12.87
CA ALA A 96 3.68 -9.15 14.03
C ALA A 96 2.55 -8.97 15.06
N ALA A 97 1.35 -9.49 14.80
CA ALA A 97 0.20 -9.29 15.67
C ALA A 97 0.27 -10.15 16.94
N HIS A 98 -0.17 -9.59 18.06
CA HIS A 98 -0.35 -10.36 19.29
C HIS A 98 -1.44 -11.44 19.14
N ASP A 99 -2.49 -11.15 18.37
CA ASP A 99 -3.55 -12.10 18.00
C ASP A 99 -3.72 -12.12 16.47
N PRO A 100 -2.96 -12.99 15.76
CA PRO A 100 -3.00 -13.07 14.31
C PRO A 100 -4.36 -13.44 13.74
N ASN A 101 -5.14 -14.27 14.44
CA ASN A 101 -6.44 -14.74 13.95
C ASN A 101 -7.48 -13.63 13.99
N ALA A 102 -7.57 -12.89 15.11
CA ALA A 102 -8.48 -11.76 15.21
C ALA A 102 -8.14 -10.67 14.19
N LEU A 103 -6.85 -10.38 13.99
CA LEU A 103 -6.43 -9.37 13.04
C LEU A 103 -6.65 -9.82 11.59
N LEU A 104 -6.40 -11.10 11.27
CA LEU A 104 -6.66 -11.65 9.94
C LEU A 104 -8.15 -11.59 9.58
N SER A 105 -9.02 -11.94 10.53
CA SER A 105 -10.47 -11.85 10.37
C SER A 105 -10.91 -10.40 10.08
N ALA A 106 -10.43 -9.43 10.89
CA ALA A 106 -10.71 -8.01 10.68
C ALA A 106 -10.16 -7.50 9.34
N TYR A 107 -8.96 -7.92 8.96
CA TYR A 107 -8.32 -7.55 7.70
C TYR A 107 -9.11 -8.09 6.49
N ASN A 108 -9.58 -9.34 6.57
CA ASN A 108 -10.42 -9.94 5.52
C ASN A 108 -11.78 -9.23 5.42
N GLY A 109 -12.38 -8.84 6.55
CA GLY A 109 -13.67 -8.16 6.60
C GLY A 109 -13.63 -6.73 6.07
N LEU A 110 -12.72 -5.89 6.56
CA LEU A 110 -12.64 -4.48 6.15
C LEU A 110 -11.86 -4.31 4.85
N TYR A 111 -10.60 -4.74 4.84
CA TYR A 111 -9.63 -4.28 3.84
C TYR A 111 -9.87 -4.96 2.48
N LEU A 112 -10.04 -6.28 2.48
CA LEU A 112 -10.35 -7.03 1.25
C LEU A 112 -11.70 -6.63 0.67
N HIS A 113 -12.70 -6.36 1.50
CA HIS A 113 -14.01 -5.92 1.04
C HIS A 113 -13.94 -4.53 0.38
N GLU A 114 -13.36 -3.55 1.08
CA GLU A 114 -13.21 -2.19 0.57
C GLU A 114 -12.35 -2.13 -0.68
N GLU A 115 -11.22 -2.84 -0.70
CA GLU A 115 -10.32 -2.82 -1.84
C GLU A 115 -10.95 -3.51 -3.05
N VAL A 116 -11.58 -4.68 -2.89
CA VAL A 116 -12.21 -5.37 -4.01
C VAL A 116 -13.46 -4.65 -4.53
N GLN A 117 -14.27 -4.05 -3.65
CA GLN A 117 -15.40 -3.22 -4.06
C GLN A 117 -14.95 -1.99 -4.83
N MET A 118 -14.00 -1.22 -4.28
CA MET A 118 -13.48 -0.02 -4.93
C MET A 118 -12.75 -0.33 -6.24
N GLU A 119 -12.17 -1.52 -6.37
CA GLU A 119 -11.51 -1.94 -7.60
C GLU A 119 -12.46 -2.50 -8.68
N GLY A 120 -13.75 -2.71 -8.36
CA GLY A 120 -14.76 -3.18 -9.32
C GLY A 120 -14.49 -4.58 -9.88
N LEU A 121 -13.60 -5.34 -9.21
CA LEU A 121 -13.07 -6.63 -9.69
C LEU A 121 -14.12 -7.74 -9.69
N VAL A 122 -15.21 -7.59 -8.94
CA VAL A 122 -16.24 -8.61 -8.81
C VAL A 122 -17.57 -8.10 -9.38
N ARG A 123 -18.03 -8.75 -10.45
CA ARG A 123 -19.34 -8.50 -11.08
C ARG A 123 -20.53 -8.75 -10.15
N ASN A 124 -20.35 -9.53 -9.09
CA ASN A 124 -21.34 -9.82 -8.05
C ASN A 124 -20.77 -9.61 -6.65
N ILE A 125 -20.88 -8.38 -6.16
CA ILE A 125 -20.39 -7.94 -4.85
C ILE A 125 -21.04 -8.73 -3.70
N GLY A 126 -22.32 -9.10 -3.82
CA GLY A 126 -23.05 -9.81 -2.75
C GLY A 126 -22.55 -11.24 -2.52
N SER A 127 -22.17 -11.96 -3.59
CA SER A 127 -21.58 -13.29 -3.47
C SER A 127 -20.16 -13.24 -2.88
N PHE A 128 -19.38 -12.23 -3.23
CA PHE A 128 -18.04 -12.05 -2.69
C PHE A 128 -18.03 -11.57 -1.24
N ALA A 129 -18.96 -10.68 -0.86
CA ALA A 129 -19.15 -10.26 0.52
C ALA A 129 -19.45 -11.46 1.44
N ARG A 130 -20.38 -12.34 1.03
CA ARG A 130 -20.70 -13.57 1.78
C ARG A 130 -19.54 -14.56 1.84
N PHE A 131 -18.72 -14.63 0.79
CA PHE A 131 -17.49 -15.44 0.81
C PHE A 131 -16.47 -14.90 1.82
N LEU A 132 -16.21 -13.59 1.82
CA LEU A 132 -15.31 -12.95 2.78
C LEU A 132 -15.83 -13.08 4.21
N GLU A 133 -17.13 -12.89 4.41
CA GLU A 133 -17.80 -13.06 5.70
C GLU A 133 -17.63 -14.50 6.23
N ALA A 134 -17.84 -15.52 5.38
CA ALA A 134 -17.58 -16.91 5.76
C ALA A 134 -16.11 -17.18 6.12
N MET A 135 -15.15 -16.55 5.42
CA MET A 135 -13.72 -16.65 5.75
C MET A 135 -13.32 -15.86 7.01
N SER A 136 -14.11 -14.86 7.42
CA SER A 136 -13.85 -14.07 8.63
C SER A 136 -14.31 -14.80 9.91
N TYR A 137 -15.32 -15.67 9.79
CA TYR A 137 -15.86 -16.44 10.93
C TYR A 137 -15.30 -17.87 11.08
N SER A 138 -14.39 -18.30 10.19
CA SER A 138 -13.72 -19.61 10.25
C SER A 138 -12.31 -19.48 10.82
#